data_AF-A0A8H3M0K0-F1
#
_entry.id   AF-A0A8H3M0K0-F1
#
_cell.length_a   1.000
_cell.length_b   1.000
_cell.length_c   1.000
_cell.angle_alpha   90.00
_cell.angle_beta   90.00
_cell.angle_gamma   90.00
#
_symmetry.space_group_name_H-M   'P 1'
#
loop_
_entity.id
_entity.type
_entity.pdbx_description
1 polymer ?
#
loop_
_entity_poly.entity_id
_entity_poly.type
_entity_poly.pdbx_seq_one_letter_code
_entity_poly.pdbx_strand_id
1 'polypeptide(L)'
;MNNLQDYHGDINTIQIESKYNFYKMPERNITCFFQGVEEEFRVDVDGLETIKDLKNLIACQKTKFICGINVDEYKIWEIRSNDDIIRLKDNLAERKDKVEMMKEIIKDMAGHVRKLEKTIRDLTDKIQSVTVNDSSDEELDGFLRNVCNAEIIMTGDELWVHKNYESKKENPPKHVSIGCKVNEIDSNGILHVVIFGYDEEKKLIYSLEQLEKWLLKKFGLEKEFRNKNYSRDAIMVKRGSGERKYVNKEYKWK
;
A
#
# COMPACT_ATOMS: atom_id res chain seq x y z
N MET A 1 -11.98 -42.60 41.74
CA MET A 1 -11.98 -42.20 43.16
C MET A 1 -10.98 -41.07 43.29
N ASN A 2 -11.44 -39.82 43.16
CA ASN A 2 -10.59 -38.65 43.34
C ASN A 2 -10.99 -37.97 44.66
N ASN A 3 -9.99 -37.73 45.49
CA ASN A 3 -10.10 -37.05 46.78
C ASN A 3 -10.70 -35.65 46.59
N LEU A 4 -11.98 -35.50 46.91
CA LEU A 4 -12.57 -34.22 47.26
C LEU A 4 -11.91 -33.80 48.59
N GLN A 5 -11.01 -32.81 48.53
CA GLN A 5 -10.49 -32.17 49.73
C GLN A 5 -11.66 -31.63 50.55
N ASP A 6 -11.68 -31.93 51.84
CA ASP A 6 -12.63 -31.44 52.83
C ASP A 6 -12.65 -29.90 52.85
N TYR A 7 -13.55 -29.32 52.06
CA TYR A 7 -13.94 -27.92 52.15
C TYR A 7 -15.24 -27.85 52.93
N HIS A 8 -15.15 -27.46 54.21
CA HIS A 8 -16.29 -27.03 55.01
C HIS A 8 -16.90 -25.76 54.39
N GLY A 9 -17.92 -25.92 53.56
CA GLY A 9 -18.65 -24.84 52.90
C GLY A 9 -20.14 -25.12 52.89
N ASP A 10 -20.93 -24.07 53.08
CA ASP A 10 -22.39 -24.08 53.15
C ASP A 10 -23.05 -24.87 52.01
N ILE A 11 -24.18 -25.52 52.31
CA ILE A 11 -25.02 -26.38 51.43
C ILE A 11 -25.55 -25.64 50.17
N ASN A 12 -25.21 -24.36 49.99
CA ASN A 12 -25.71 -23.48 48.93
C ASN A 12 -24.81 -23.42 47.68
N THR A 13 -23.96 -24.42 47.43
CA THR A 13 -23.06 -24.43 46.27
C THR A 13 -23.30 -25.65 45.39
N ILE A 14 -23.46 -25.44 44.07
CA ILE A 14 -23.58 -26.51 43.07
C ILE A 14 -22.25 -26.61 42.31
N GLN A 15 -21.74 -27.82 42.24
CA GLN A 15 -20.56 -28.15 41.44
C GLN A 15 -21.00 -28.93 40.20
N ILE A 16 -20.46 -28.55 39.05
CA ILE A 16 -20.79 -29.13 37.75
C ILE A 16 -19.53 -29.75 37.20
N GLU A 17 -19.53 -31.07 37.02
CA GLU A 17 -18.44 -31.75 36.32
C GLU A 17 -18.75 -31.74 34.83
N SER A 18 -17.93 -31.03 34.07
CA SER A 18 -18.10 -30.93 32.62
C SER A 18 -17.13 -31.86 31.92
N LYS A 19 -17.62 -32.98 31.38
CA LYS A 19 -16.83 -33.88 30.53
C LYS A 19 -16.81 -33.38 29.08
N TYR A 20 -16.22 -32.21 28.84
CA TYR A 20 -16.06 -31.70 27.47
C TYR A 20 -14.90 -32.40 26.75
N ASN A 21 -15.22 -33.37 25.89
CA ASN A 21 -14.32 -33.77 24.80
C ASN A 21 -14.61 -32.90 23.57
N PHE A 22 -13.74 -31.93 23.30
CA PHE A 22 -13.87 -30.93 22.21
C PHE A 22 -13.90 -31.48 20.76
N TYR A 23 -14.02 -32.80 20.55
CA TYR A 23 -13.98 -33.39 19.20
C TYR A 23 -15.07 -34.39 18.83
N LYS A 24 -16.06 -34.69 19.67
CA LYS A 24 -17.19 -35.56 19.26
C LYS A 24 -18.47 -35.21 20.01
N MET A 25 -19.38 -34.52 19.31
CA MET A 25 -20.80 -34.21 19.63
C MET A 25 -21.12 -33.66 21.04
N PRO A 26 -21.92 -32.57 21.17
CA PRO A 26 -22.25 -32.04 22.49
C PRO A 26 -23.08 -33.07 23.25
N GLU A 27 -22.56 -33.56 24.37
CA GLU A 27 -23.39 -34.30 25.32
C GLU A 27 -24.52 -33.35 25.75
N ARG A 28 -25.76 -33.66 25.37
CA ARG A 28 -26.97 -32.86 25.69
C ARG A 28 -27.22 -32.75 27.19
N ASN A 29 -26.49 -33.51 28.00
CA ASN A 29 -26.65 -33.54 29.45
C ASN A 29 -25.32 -33.16 30.12
N ILE A 30 -25.40 -32.30 31.12
CA ILE A 30 -24.30 -32.05 32.05
C ILE A 30 -24.52 -32.82 33.35
N THR A 31 -23.43 -33.25 34.00
CA THR A 31 -23.50 -33.87 35.33
C THR A 31 -23.27 -32.79 36.40
N CYS A 32 -24.17 -32.74 37.37
CA CYS A 32 -24.17 -31.79 38.47
C CYS A 32 -24.25 -32.55 39.80
N PHE A 33 -23.72 -31.94 40.85
CA PHE A 33 -23.92 -32.39 42.22
C PHE A 33 -23.92 -31.19 43.17
N PHE A 34 -24.57 -31.34 44.31
CA PHE A 34 -24.51 -30.33 45.36
C PHE A 34 -23.26 -30.54 46.20
N GLN A 35 -22.56 -29.46 46.54
CA GLN A 35 -21.41 -29.55 47.43
C GLN A 35 -21.85 -30.13 48.78
N GLY A 36 -21.17 -31.19 49.23
CA GLY A 36 -21.52 -31.92 50.45
C GLY A 36 -22.59 -33.01 50.27
N VAL A 37 -23.06 -33.27 49.05
CA VAL A 37 -23.99 -34.35 48.72
C VAL A 37 -23.34 -35.27 47.69
N GLU A 38 -23.24 -36.57 47.99
CA GLU A 38 -22.60 -37.56 47.09
C GLU A 38 -23.47 -37.94 45.88
N GLU A 39 -24.73 -37.53 45.84
CA GLU A 39 -25.65 -37.88 44.74
C GLU A 39 -25.45 -36.96 43.53
N GLU A 40 -24.86 -37.51 42.48
CA GLU A 40 -24.79 -36.89 41.15
C GLU A 40 -26.16 -36.93 40.45
N PHE A 41 -26.46 -35.89 39.67
CA PHE A 41 -27.64 -35.83 38.81
C PHE A 41 -27.31 -35.23 37.45
N ARG A 42 -28.11 -35.56 36.43
CA ARG A 42 -27.93 -35.06 35.07
C ARG A 42 -28.98 -34.02 34.72
N VAL A 43 -28.55 -32.99 34.00
CA VAL A 43 -29.40 -31.90 33.55
C VAL A 43 -29.30 -31.81 32.03
N ASP A 44 -30.43 -31.93 31.35
CA ASP A 44 -30.53 -31.67 29.91
C ASP A 44 -30.41 -30.17 29.66
N VAL A 45 -29.43 -29.78 28.86
CA VAL A 45 -29.13 -28.37 28.56
C VAL A 45 -29.57 -27.96 27.16
N ASP A 46 -30.31 -28.81 26.46
CA ASP A 46 -30.85 -28.48 25.14
C ASP A 46 -31.81 -27.28 25.21
N GLY A 47 -31.57 -26.27 24.38
CA GLY A 47 -32.36 -25.04 24.35
C GLY A 47 -32.15 -24.07 25.52
N LEU A 48 -31.15 -24.28 26.39
CA LEU A 48 -30.78 -23.28 27.39
C LEU A 48 -29.84 -22.22 26.80
N GLU A 49 -30.15 -20.94 27.00
CA GLU A 49 -29.36 -19.83 26.46
C GLU A 49 -28.47 -19.17 27.52
N THR A 50 -28.89 -19.22 28.79
CA THR A 50 -28.19 -18.53 29.88
C THR A 50 -27.91 -19.42 31.09
N ILE A 51 -26.93 -19.02 31.90
CA ILE A 51 -26.65 -19.63 33.21
C ILE A 51 -27.88 -19.53 34.12
N LYS A 52 -28.70 -18.48 33.99
CA LYS A 52 -29.92 -18.31 34.76
C LYS A 52 -30.97 -19.37 34.41
N ASP A 53 -31.08 -19.74 33.14
CA ASP A 53 -32.00 -20.80 32.68
C ASP A 53 -31.58 -22.15 33.26
N LEU A 54 -30.27 -22.44 33.24
CA LEU A 54 -29.71 -23.62 33.89
C LEU A 54 -30.00 -23.63 35.40
N LYS A 55 -29.81 -22.50 36.06
CA LYS A 55 -30.10 -22.41 37.50
C LYS A 55 -31.58 -22.64 37.81
N ASN A 56 -32.47 -22.08 37.03
CA ASN A 56 -33.91 -22.28 37.17
C ASN A 56 -34.28 -23.75 36.94
N LEU A 57 -33.69 -24.39 35.92
CA LEU A 57 -33.94 -25.79 35.62
C LEU A 57 -33.51 -26.72 36.75
N ILE A 58 -32.32 -26.50 37.32
CA ILE A 58 -31.83 -27.27 38.47
C ILE A 58 -32.74 -27.09 39.68
N ALA A 59 -33.13 -25.84 39.98
CA ALA A 59 -34.03 -25.54 41.09
C ALA A 59 -35.39 -26.25 40.90
N CYS A 60 -35.96 -26.22 39.70
CA CYS A 60 -37.21 -26.91 39.35
C CYS A 60 -37.10 -28.43 39.53
N GLN A 61 -36.05 -29.06 38.99
CA GLN A 61 -35.87 -30.51 39.03
C GLN A 61 -35.62 -31.05 40.45
N LYS A 62 -34.98 -30.26 41.30
CA LYS A 62 -34.56 -30.67 42.65
C LYS A 62 -35.33 -29.98 43.78
N THR A 63 -36.49 -29.39 43.47
CA THR A 63 -37.45 -28.78 44.43
C THR A 63 -37.75 -29.66 45.64
N LYS A 64 -37.70 -31.00 45.51
CA LYS A 64 -37.94 -31.95 46.60
C LYS A 64 -36.78 -32.12 47.58
N PHE A 65 -35.54 -31.87 47.15
CA PHE A 65 -34.35 -32.05 47.99
C PHE A 65 -33.95 -30.75 48.69
N ILE A 66 -34.32 -29.61 48.12
CA ILE A 66 -33.88 -28.31 48.63
C ILE A 66 -35.05 -27.33 48.57
N CYS A 67 -35.84 -27.32 49.65
CA CYS A 67 -36.86 -26.30 49.85
C CYS A 67 -36.18 -24.94 50.08
N GLY A 68 -36.56 -23.93 49.30
CA GLY A 68 -36.19 -22.53 49.55
C GLY A 68 -34.87 -22.06 48.94
N ILE A 69 -34.30 -22.76 47.95
CA ILE A 69 -33.17 -22.19 47.18
C ILE A 69 -33.62 -20.91 46.49
N ASN A 70 -32.98 -19.81 46.85
CA ASN A 70 -33.00 -18.60 46.04
C ASN A 70 -32.01 -18.77 44.87
N VAL A 71 -32.53 -18.75 43.64
CA VAL A 71 -31.77 -18.90 42.39
C VAL A 71 -30.63 -17.87 42.27
N ASP A 72 -30.85 -16.69 42.87
CA ASP A 72 -29.87 -15.61 42.84
C ASP A 72 -28.73 -15.81 43.87
N GLU A 73 -28.90 -16.68 44.86
CA GLU A 73 -27.94 -16.83 45.98
C GLU A 73 -26.91 -17.94 45.76
N TYR A 74 -27.26 -19.02 45.04
CA TYR A 74 -26.33 -20.14 44.89
C TYR A 74 -25.34 -19.95 43.73
N LYS A 75 -24.13 -20.49 43.88
CA LYS A 75 -23.06 -20.43 42.87
C LYS A 75 -22.93 -21.75 42.13
N ILE A 76 -22.57 -21.63 40.85
CA ILE A 76 -22.23 -22.77 39.98
C ILE A 76 -20.73 -22.73 39.73
N TRP A 77 -20.05 -23.85 39.95
CA TRP A 77 -18.63 -24.02 39.63
C TRP A 77 -18.43 -25.10 38.59
N GLU A 78 -17.68 -24.77 37.53
CA GLU A 78 -17.23 -25.77 36.55
C GLU A 78 -16.01 -26.52 37.12
N ILE A 79 -16.10 -27.84 37.16
CA ILE A 79 -15.00 -28.74 37.49
C ILE A 79 -14.45 -29.30 36.19
N ARG A 80 -13.16 -29.08 35.95
CA ARG A 80 -12.41 -29.66 34.85
C ARG A 80 -11.47 -30.74 35.38
N SER A 81 -11.31 -31.82 34.61
CA SER A 81 -10.31 -32.83 34.93
C SER A 81 -8.90 -32.25 34.89
N ASN A 82 -8.02 -32.73 35.78
CA ASN A 82 -6.60 -32.38 35.75
C ASN A 82 -5.94 -32.68 34.40
N ASP A 83 -6.39 -33.71 33.69
CA ASP A 83 -5.87 -34.08 32.37
C ASP A 83 -6.16 -33.01 31.30
N ASP A 84 -7.33 -32.37 31.37
CA ASP A 84 -7.69 -31.29 30.45
C ASP A 84 -6.86 -30.03 30.75
N ILE A 85 -6.59 -29.77 32.02
CA ILE A 85 -5.71 -28.66 32.44
C ILE A 85 -4.28 -28.90 31.94
N ILE A 86 -3.75 -30.13 32.03
CA ILE A 86 -2.41 -30.48 31.52
C ILE A 86 -2.35 -30.29 30.01
N ARG A 87 -3.32 -30.82 29.25
CA ARG A 87 -3.39 -30.65 27.79
C ARG A 87 -3.44 -29.19 27.36
N LEU A 88 -4.19 -28.35 28.08
CA LEU A 88 -4.25 -26.91 27.79
C LEU A 88 -2.91 -26.22 28.03
N LYS A 89 -2.16 -26.63 29.07
CA LYS A 89 -0.82 -26.10 29.36
C LYS A 89 0.19 -26.48 28.29
N ASP A 90 0.18 -27.73 27.82
CA ASP A 90 1.09 -28.20 26.78
C ASP A 90 0.84 -27.47 25.45
N ASN A 91 -0.45 -27.34 25.06
CA ASN A 91 -0.83 -26.56 23.88
C ASN A 91 -0.43 -25.09 23.98
N LEU A 92 -0.50 -24.50 25.19
CA LEU A 92 -0.07 -23.13 25.42
C LEU A 92 1.45 -22.99 25.26
N ALA A 93 2.23 -23.95 25.76
CA ALA A 93 3.68 -23.98 25.61
C ALA A 93 4.08 -24.06 24.13
N GLU A 94 3.48 -24.98 23.36
CA GLU A 94 3.75 -25.11 21.92
C GLU A 94 3.44 -23.82 21.15
N ARG A 95 2.32 -23.15 21.47
CA ARG A 95 1.97 -21.87 20.86
C ARG A 95 2.96 -20.77 21.21
N LYS A 96 3.46 -20.75 22.45
CA LYS A 96 4.44 -19.76 22.91
C LYS A 96 5.74 -19.90 22.12
N ASP A 97 6.22 -21.12 21.89
CA ASP A 97 7.44 -21.37 21.13
C ASP A 97 7.31 -20.94 19.66
N LYS A 98 6.15 -21.20 19.04
CA LYS A 98 5.86 -20.73 17.67
C LYS A 98 5.87 -19.20 17.57
N VAL A 99 5.29 -18.51 18.57
CA VAL A 99 5.29 -17.04 18.62
C VAL A 99 6.72 -16.50 18.74
N GLU A 100 7.56 -17.14 19.56
CA GLU A 100 8.95 -16.70 19.73
C GLU A 100 9.77 -16.89 18.44
N MET A 101 9.58 -18.01 17.75
CA MET A 101 10.20 -18.24 16.44
C MET A 101 9.77 -17.17 15.42
N MET A 102 8.48 -16.80 15.38
CA MET A 102 7.99 -15.75 14.47
C MET A 102 8.62 -14.38 14.77
N LYS A 103 8.87 -14.04 16.04
CA LYS A 103 9.53 -12.78 16.39
C LYS A 103 10.94 -12.69 15.83
N GLU A 104 11.72 -13.76 15.92
CA GLU A 104 13.09 -13.77 15.37
C GLU A 104 13.08 -13.66 13.83
N ILE A 105 12.12 -14.30 13.15
CA ILE A 105 11.94 -14.14 11.69
C ILE A 105 11.63 -12.67 11.34
N ILE A 106 10.69 -12.03 12.05
CA ILE A 106 10.33 -10.63 11.81
C ILE A 106 11.54 -9.70 12.02
N LYS A 107 12.36 -9.99 13.03
CA LYS A 107 13.58 -9.23 13.34
C LYS A 107 14.63 -9.35 12.23
N ASP A 108 14.83 -10.56 11.69
CA ASP A 108 15.71 -10.77 10.53
C ASP A 108 15.21 -10.03 9.28
N MET A 109 13.90 -10.14 8.98
CA MET A 109 13.27 -9.42 7.88
C MET A 109 13.44 -7.90 8.01
N ALA A 110 13.26 -7.34 9.21
CA ALA A 110 13.48 -5.91 9.45
C ALA A 110 14.95 -5.50 9.18
N GLY A 111 15.91 -6.38 9.46
CA GLY A 111 17.31 -6.18 9.12
C GLY A 111 17.55 -6.13 7.61
N HIS A 112 16.92 -7.03 6.85
CA HIS A 112 16.98 -7.02 5.39
C HIS A 112 16.34 -5.77 4.77
N VAL A 113 15.20 -5.33 5.28
CA VAL A 113 14.53 -4.10 4.82
C VAL A 113 15.45 -2.88 5.00
N ARG A 114 16.08 -2.71 6.16
CA ARG A 114 17.03 -1.59 6.37
C ARG A 114 18.21 -1.61 5.41
N LYS A 115 18.73 -2.79 5.05
CA LYS A 115 19.81 -2.92 4.06
C LYS A 115 19.34 -2.47 2.69
N LEU A 116 18.15 -2.90 2.27
CA LEU A 116 17.54 -2.50 0.99
C LEU A 116 17.28 -0.99 0.93
N GLU A 117 16.74 -0.41 2.00
CA GLU A 117 16.52 1.05 2.10
C GLU A 117 17.82 1.83 1.92
N LYS A 118 18.92 1.36 2.52
CA LYS A 118 20.24 1.97 2.33
C LYS A 118 20.69 1.87 0.87
N THR A 119 20.57 0.71 0.25
CA THR A 119 20.94 0.54 -1.16
C THR A 119 20.13 1.43 -2.10
N ILE A 120 18.82 1.55 -1.86
CA ILE A 120 17.95 2.45 -2.65
C ILE A 120 18.40 3.90 -2.51
N ARG A 121 18.73 4.34 -1.29
CA ARG A 121 19.26 5.68 -1.05
C ARG A 121 20.57 5.91 -1.80
N ASP A 122 21.54 5.00 -1.65
CA ASP A 122 22.84 5.09 -2.32
C ASP A 122 22.69 5.12 -3.86
N LEU A 123 21.74 4.36 -4.42
CA LEU A 123 21.42 4.39 -5.84
C LEU A 123 20.74 5.69 -6.26
N THR A 124 19.86 6.24 -5.42
CA THR A 124 19.20 7.53 -5.69
C THR A 124 20.21 8.66 -5.74
N ASP A 125 21.15 8.69 -4.79
CA ASP A 125 22.23 9.69 -4.75
C ASP A 125 23.15 9.55 -5.99
N LYS A 126 23.46 8.32 -6.40
CA LYS A 126 24.19 8.06 -7.66
C LYS A 126 23.43 8.53 -8.89
N ILE A 127 22.13 8.28 -8.97
CA ILE A 127 21.31 8.77 -10.09
C ILE A 127 21.29 10.29 -10.11
N GLN A 128 21.10 10.95 -8.96
CA GLN A 128 21.11 12.41 -8.86
C GLN A 128 22.46 12.97 -9.34
N SER A 129 23.58 12.44 -8.84
CA SER A 129 24.92 12.87 -9.28
C SER A 129 25.22 12.60 -10.76
N VAL A 130 24.68 11.52 -11.36
CA VAL A 130 24.79 11.28 -12.80
C VAL A 130 23.90 12.24 -13.59
N THR A 131 22.70 12.55 -13.08
CA THR A 131 21.77 13.49 -13.72
C THR A 131 22.31 14.93 -13.71
N VAL A 132 23.03 15.30 -12.65
CA VAL A 132 23.71 16.61 -12.53
C VAL A 132 24.94 16.70 -13.47
N ASN A 133 25.56 15.58 -13.84
CA ASN A 133 26.74 15.57 -14.71
C ASN A 133 26.42 15.58 -16.22
N ASP A 134 25.17 15.29 -16.62
CA ASP A 134 24.67 15.44 -18.01
C ASP A 134 23.86 16.72 -18.21
N SER A 135 23.63 17.49 -17.15
CA SER A 135 23.11 18.85 -17.20
C SER A 135 24.27 19.82 -17.01
N SER A 136 24.68 20.51 -18.08
CA SER A 136 24.93 21.94 -17.89
C SER A 136 23.75 22.49 -17.09
N ASP A 137 23.96 23.28 -16.04
CA ASP A 137 22.90 23.99 -15.34
C ASP A 137 21.95 24.65 -16.36
N GLU A 138 20.89 23.94 -16.78
CA GLU A 138 19.93 24.43 -17.76
C GLU A 138 18.91 25.18 -16.93
N GLU A 139 19.32 26.38 -16.50
CA GLU A 139 18.39 27.40 -16.04
C GLU A 139 17.26 27.47 -17.05
N LEU A 140 16.02 27.33 -16.56
CA LEU A 140 14.82 27.56 -17.35
C LEU A 140 14.96 28.89 -18.07
N ASP A 141 15.02 28.87 -19.41
CA ASP A 141 15.16 30.08 -20.19
C ASP A 141 13.92 30.95 -19.94
N GLY A 142 14.13 32.14 -19.38
CA GLY A 142 13.06 33.09 -19.09
C GLY A 142 12.19 33.38 -20.31
N PHE A 143 12.74 33.23 -21.53
CA PHE A 143 11.97 33.32 -22.76
C PHE A 143 10.90 32.23 -22.86
N LEU A 144 11.23 30.96 -22.62
CA LEU A 144 10.26 29.86 -22.70
C LEU A 144 9.12 30.06 -21.70
N ARG A 145 9.47 30.45 -20.47
CA ARG A 145 8.48 30.80 -19.43
C ARG A 145 7.55 31.91 -19.89
N ASN A 146 8.11 32.98 -20.47
CA ASN A 146 7.33 34.11 -20.95
C ASN A 146 6.41 33.74 -22.12
N VAL A 147 6.86 32.90 -23.05
CA VAL A 147 6.06 32.41 -24.17
C VAL A 147 4.90 31.54 -23.70
N CYS A 148 5.12 30.69 -22.68
CA CYS A 148 4.05 29.91 -22.05
C CYS A 148 3.05 30.80 -21.31
N ASN A 149 3.54 31.76 -20.51
CA ASN A 149 2.69 32.73 -19.79
C ASN A 149 1.87 33.63 -20.73
N ALA A 150 2.38 33.90 -21.93
CA ALA A 150 1.67 34.64 -22.97
C ALA A 150 0.74 33.76 -23.83
N GLU A 151 0.57 32.47 -23.48
CA GLU A 151 -0.29 31.50 -24.18
C GLU A 151 0.05 31.29 -25.68
N ILE A 152 1.28 31.62 -26.07
CA ILE A 152 1.76 31.43 -27.44
C ILE A 152 2.03 29.94 -27.70
N ILE A 153 2.59 29.24 -26.71
CA ILE A 153 2.69 27.78 -26.68
C ILE A 153 1.74 27.27 -25.61
N MET A 154 0.89 26.31 -25.97
CA MET A 154 -0.10 25.71 -25.09
C MET A 154 -0.10 24.20 -25.19
N THR A 155 -0.70 23.55 -24.20
CA THR A 155 -0.96 22.11 -24.23
C THR A 155 -1.78 21.74 -25.48
N GLY A 156 -1.34 20.70 -26.17
CA GLY A 156 -1.93 20.22 -27.42
C GLY A 156 -1.32 20.84 -28.69
N ASP A 157 -0.50 21.87 -28.57
CA ASP A 157 0.19 22.46 -29.72
C ASP A 157 1.26 21.51 -30.29
N GLU A 158 1.53 21.67 -31.58
CA GLU A 158 2.63 21.02 -32.27
C GLU A 158 3.80 22.00 -32.40
N LEU A 159 4.99 21.60 -31.95
CA LEU A 159 6.22 22.37 -32.09
C LEU A 159 7.08 21.78 -33.20
N TRP A 160 7.50 22.62 -34.14
CA TRP A 160 8.22 22.23 -35.34
C TRP A 160 9.52 23.01 -35.47
N VAL A 161 10.62 22.28 -35.61
CA VAL A 161 11.87 22.82 -36.15
C VAL A 161 11.72 22.86 -37.67
N HIS A 162 11.67 24.07 -38.22
CA HIS A 162 11.49 24.29 -39.66
C HIS A 162 12.55 25.27 -40.18
N LYS A 163 13.70 24.71 -40.57
CA LYS A 163 14.92 25.48 -40.89
C LYS A 163 15.79 24.78 -41.93
N ASN A 164 16.52 25.56 -42.71
CA ASN A 164 17.58 25.06 -43.59
C ASN A 164 18.88 24.97 -42.80
N TYR A 165 19.46 23.78 -42.72
CA TYR A 165 20.75 23.56 -42.07
C TYR A 165 21.86 23.43 -43.11
N GLU A 166 23.01 24.05 -42.81
CA GLU A 166 24.23 23.83 -43.57
C GLU A 166 24.77 22.42 -43.28
N SER A 167 24.80 21.58 -44.31
CA SER A 167 25.36 20.23 -44.23
C SER A 167 26.88 20.28 -44.38
N LYS A 168 27.60 19.41 -43.66
CA LYS A 168 29.05 19.23 -43.87
C LYS A 168 29.39 18.60 -45.22
N LYS A 169 28.43 17.89 -45.84
CA LYS A 169 28.66 17.01 -47.00
C LYS A 169 27.93 17.44 -48.27
N GLU A 170 26.84 18.21 -48.13
CA GLU A 170 25.97 18.57 -49.25
C GLU A 170 25.82 20.08 -49.36
N ASN A 171 25.88 20.56 -50.60
CA ASN A 171 25.52 21.90 -51.01
C ASN A 171 24.55 21.71 -52.19
N PRO A 172 23.28 22.16 -52.12
CA PRO A 172 22.73 23.21 -51.24
C PRO A 172 22.35 22.77 -49.81
N PRO A 173 22.03 23.72 -48.91
CA PRO A 173 21.55 23.46 -47.55
C PRO A 173 20.35 22.49 -47.52
N LYS A 174 20.29 21.63 -46.49
CA LYS A 174 19.22 20.64 -46.32
C LYS A 174 18.10 21.22 -45.47
N HIS A 175 16.89 21.21 -46.01
CA HIS A 175 15.70 21.63 -45.29
C HIS A 175 15.26 20.55 -44.30
N VAL A 176 15.08 20.93 -43.03
CA VAL A 176 14.60 20.03 -41.96
C VAL A 176 13.26 20.53 -41.46
N SER A 177 12.29 19.62 -41.41
CA SER A 177 10.95 19.83 -40.87
C SER A 177 10.59 18.66 -39.96
N ILE A 178 10.97 18.76 -38.69
CA ILE A 178 10.72 17.75 -37.65
C ILE A 178 9.98 18.39 -36.48
N GLY A 179 9.18 17.64 -35.75
CA GLY A 179 8.38 18.21 -34.68
C GLY A 179 7.93 17.21 -33.63
N CYS A 180 7.26 17.76 -32.62
CA CYS A 180 6.70 17.05 -31.49
C CYS A 180 5.37 17.70 -31.07
N LYS A 181 4.64 17.02 -30.19
CA LYS A 181 3.41 17.53 -29.58
C LYS A 181 3.66 17.88 -28.11
N VAL A 182 3.13 19.03 -27.68
CA VAL A 182 3.10 19.44 -26.28
C VAL A 182 1.97 18.67 -25.59
N ASN A 183 2.33 17.79 -24.66
CA ASN A 183 1.39 16.99 -23.90
C ASN A 183 0.94 17.70 -22.61
N GLU A 184 1.86 18.41 -21.95
CA GLU A 184 1.62 19.15 -20.71
C GLU A 184 2.62 20.29 -20.57
N ILE A 185 2.25 21.33 -19.83
CA ILE A 185 3.12 22.44 -19.43
C ILE A 185 3.00 22.56 -17.91
N ASP A 186 4.13 22.51 -17.22
CA ASP A 186 4.13 22.60 -15.76
C ASP A 186 3.94 24.05 -15.26
N SER A 187 3.82 24.24 -13.95
CA SER A 187 3.63 25.56 -13.33
C SER A 187 4.81 26.52 -13.52
N ASN A 188 5.98 26.01 -13.90
CA ASN A 188 7.18 26.80 -14.15
C ASN A 188 7.34 27.17 -15.63
N GLY A 189 6.52 26.60 -16.53
CA GLY A 189 6.66 26.77 -17.98
C GLY A 189 7.62 25.77 -18.63
N ILE A 190 7.93 24.64 -17.97
CA ILE A 190 8.66 23.51 -18.56
C ILE A 190 7.69 22.71 -19.43
N LEU A 191 8.10 22.40 -20.65
CA LEU A 191 7.25 21.64 -21.58
C LEU A 191 7.50 20.14 -21.45
N HIS A 192 6.41 19.38 -21.42
CA HIS A 192 6.42 17.92 -21.54
C HIS A 192 6.00 17.57 -22.96
N VAL A 193 6.94 17.10 -23.78
CA VAL A 193 6.70 16.85 -25.20
C VAL A 193 6.86 15.37 -25.57
N VAL A 194 6.16 14.96 -26.62
CA VAL A 194 6.22 13.62 -27.22
C VAL A 194 6.43 13.71 -28.73
N ILE A 195 7.21 12.81 -29.31
CA ILE A 195 7.41 12.75 -30.77
C ILE A 195 6.16 12.17 -31.43
N PHE A 196 5.80 12.68 -32.61
CA PHE A 196 4.68 12.14 -33.39
C PHE A 196 4.83 10.65 -33.65
N GLY A 197 3.81 9.85 -33.28
CA GLY A 197 3.79 8.40 -33.51
C GLY A 197 4.64 7.59 -32.54
N TYR A 198 5.24 8.22 -31.53
CA TYR A 198 6.00 7.57 -30.45
C TYR A 198 5.45 8.03 -29.10
N ASP A 199 4.29 7.47 -28.71
CA ASP A 199 3.53 7.91 -27.53
C ASP A 199 4.23 7.60 -26.18
N GLU A 200 5.24 6.74 -26.17
CA GLU A 200 5.92 6.30 -24.95
C GLU A 200 7.08 7.22 -24.52
N GLU A 201 7.71 7.93 -25.46
CA GLU A 201 8.89 8.74 -25.13
C GLU A 201 8.53 10.20 -24.80
N LYS A 202 8.51 10.50 -23.50
CA LYS A 202 8.32 11.85 -22.97
C LYS A 202 9.67 12.55 -22.73
N LYS A 203 9.77 13.82 -23.12
CA LYS A 203 10.94 14.66 -22.84
C LYS A 203 10.53 15.95 -22.15
N LEU A 204 11.29 16.31 -21.11
CA LEU A 204 11.23 17.63 -20.47
C LEU A 204 12.10 18.62 -21.25
N ILE A 205 11.54 19.79 -21.53
CA ILE A 205 12.17 20.86 -22.29
C ILE A 205 12.18 22.16 -21.47
N TYR A 206 13.38 22.65 -21.20
CA TYR A 206 13.68 23.84 -20.39
C TYR A 206 14.03 25.06 -21.24
N SER A 207 14.32 24.88 -22.53
CA SER A 207 14.50 25.96 -23.51
C SER A 207 14.17 25.51 -24.93
N LEU A 208 13.83 26.46 -25.82
CA LEU A 208 13.55 26.14 -27.24
C LEU A 208 14.81 25.69 -28.01
N GLU A 209 16.00 26.09 -27.57
CA GLU A 209 17.26 25.58 -28.11
C GLU A 209 17.48 24.11 -27.75
N GLN A 210 17.16 23.74 -26.50
CA GLN A 210 17.21 22.35 -26.05
C GLN A 210 16.23 21.47 -26.86
N LEU A 211 15.04 21.99 -27.18
CA LEU A 211 14.09 21.33 -28.06
C LEU A 211 14.69 21.07 -29.46
N GLU A 212 15.30 22.08 -30.09
CA GLU A 212 15.95 21.94 -31.39
C GLU A 212 17.05 20.87 -31.35
N LYS A 213 17.94 20.92 -30.35
CA LYS A 213 19.01 19.93 -30.15
C LYS A 213 18.46 18.51 -30.00
N TRP A 214 17.47 18.35 -29.13
CA TRP A 214 16.89 17.05 -28.84
C TRP A 214 16.22 16.43 -30.07
N LEU A 215 15.44 17.21 -30.82
CA LEU A 215 14.81 16.74 -32.05
C LEU A 215 15.87 16.33 -33.09
N LEU A 216 16.90 17.16 -33.33
CA LEU A 216 17.96 16.81 -34.27
C LEU A 216 18.70 15.52 -33.87
N LYS A 217 19.00 15.33 -32.58
CA LYS A 217 19.62 14.11 -32.07
C LYS A 217 18.73 12.89 -32.28
N LYS A 218 17.43 13.02 -32.00
CA LYS A 218 16.45 11.93 -32.12
C LYS A 218 16.29 11.43 -33.55
N PHE A 219 16.32 12.33 -34.53
CA PHE A 219 16.26 11.98 -35.95
C PHE A 219 17.65 11.70 -36.57
N GLY A 220 18.72 11.58 -35.76
CA GLY A 220 20.07 11.22 -36.23
C GLY A 220 20.81 12.34 -36.98
N LEU A 221 20.29 13.56 -36.95
CA LEU A 221 20.74 14.70 -37.76
C LEU A 221 21.86 15.53 -37.11
N GLU A 222 22.10 15.34 -35.80
CA GLU A 222 23.10 16.10 -35.02
C GLU A 222 24.51 16.05 -35.63
N LYS A 223 24.92 14.90 -36.20
CA LYS A 223 26.26 14.71 -36.77
C LYS A 223 26.42 15.33 -38.16
N GLU A 224 25.33 15.48 -38.90
CA GLU A 224 25.29 15.96 -40.29
C GLU A 224 25.46 17.48 -40.39
N PHE A 225 24.98 18.22 -39.39
CA PHE A 225 24.91 19.68 -39.42
C PHE A 225 25.99 20.34 -38.56
N ARG A 226 26.62 21.42 -39.07
CA ARG A 226 27.56 22.27 -38.30
C ARG A 226 26.77 23.24 -37.40
N ASN A 227 25.96 22.75 -36.48
CA ASN A 227 25.07 23.66 -35.77
C ASN A 227 25.76 24.27 -34.54
N LYS A 228 26.50 25.36 -34.75
CA LYS A 228 26.93 26.28 -33.66
C LYS A 228 25.84 27.32 -33.32
N ASN A 229 24.75 27.36 -34.09
CA ASN A 229 23.70 28.38 -34.03
C ASN A 229 22.31 27.74 -33.83
N TYR A 230 22.16 26.97 -32.74
CA TYR A 230 20.82 26.66 -32.22
C TYR A 230 20.12 27.99 -31.92
N SER A 231 18.86 28.12 -32.30
CA SER A 231 18.12 29.36 -32.06
C SER A 231 16.66 29.07 -31.81
N ARG A 232 16.14 29.70 -30.77
CA ARG A 232 14.70 29.77 -30.46
C ARG A 232 13.85 30.23 -31.67
N ASP A 233 14.44 30.98 -32.60
CA ASP A 233 13.78 31.50 -33.80
C ASP A 233 13.46 30.41 -34.84
N ALA A 234 14.02 29.21 -34.68
CA ALA A 234 13.77 28.08 -35.57
C ALA A 234 12.47 27.33 -35.26
N ILE A 235 11.85 27.60 -34.10
CA ILE A 235 10.66 26.89 -33.64
C ILE A 235 9.40 27.58 -34.14
N MET A 236 8.56 26.78 -34.80
CA MET A 236 7.21 27.14 -35.19
C MET A 236 6.21 26.40 -34.32
N VAL A 237 5.13 27.08 -33.95
CA VAL A 237 3.96 26.50 -33.30
C VAL A 237 2.85 26.29 -34.32
N LYS A 238 2.15 25.16 -34.24
CA LYS A 238 0.92 24.87 -34.99
C LYS A 238 -0.15 24.40 -34.03
N ARG A 239 -1.32 25.04 -34.10
CA ARG A 239 -2.47 24.75 -33.24
C ARG A 239 -3.60 24.15 -34.07
N GLY A 240 -3.98 22.91 -33.76
CA GLY A 240 -5.03 22.19 -34.49
C GLY A 240 -4.78 22.16 -36.01
N SER A 241 -5.78 22.59 -36.79
CA SER A 241 -5.69 22.70 -38.25
C SER A 241 -5.13 24.05 -38.74
N GLY A 242 -4.63 24.90 -37.85
CA GLY A 242 -4.08 26.21 -38.19
C GLY A 242 -2.75 26.16 -38.93
N GLU A 243 -2.30 27.32 -39.42
CA GLU A 243 -0.99 27.50 -40.03
C GLU A 243 0.14 27.44 -38.99
N ARG A 244 1.33 27.02 -39.43
CA ARG A 244 2.56 27.10 -38.63
C ARG A 244 3.00 28.55 -38.51
N LYS A 245 3.24 29.03 -37.30
CA LYS A 245 3.74 30.38 -37.03
C LYS A 245 5.00 30.34 -36.19
N TYR A 246 5.95 31.21 -36.49
CA TYR A 246 7.19 31.29 -35.71
C TYR A 246 6.92 31.89 -34.33
N VAL A 247 7.41 31.23 -33.27
CA VAL A 247 7.19 31.65 -31.88
C VAL A 247 7.71 33.07 -31.65
N ASN A 248 8.87 33.41 -32.21
CA ASN A 248 9.48 34.75 -32.07
C ASN A 248 8.71 35.87 -32.78
N LYS A 249 7.92 35.57 -33.82
CA LYS A 249 7.12 36.58 -34.55
C LYS A 249 5.83 36.89 -33.81
N GLU A 250 5.27 35.89 -33.13
CA GLU A 250 4.09 36.03 -32.28
C GLU A 250 4.46 36.72 -30.95
N TYR A 251 5.63 36.41 -30.39
CA TYR A 251 6.12 37.05 -29.16
C TYR A 251 6.89 38.34 -29.46
N LYS A 252 6.18 39.47 -29.52
CA LYS A 252 6.82 40.80 -29.60
C LYS A 252 7.39 41.18 -28.25
N TRP A 253 8.71 41.16 -28.10
CA TRP A 253 9.38 41.72 -26.93
C TRP A 253 8.97 43.19 -26.77
N LYS A 254 8.42 43.55 -25.61
CA LYS A 254 8.31 44.93 -25.14
C LYS A 254 9.36 45.16 -24.07
#